data_AF-A0A9Q9BAW8-F1
#
_entry.id   AF-A0A9Q9BAW8-F1
#
_cell.length_a   1.000
_cell.length_b   1.000
_cell.length_c   1.000
_cell.angle_alpha   90.00
_cell.angle_beta   90.00
_cell.angle_gamma   90.00
#
_symmetry.space_group_name_H-M   'P 1'
#
loop_
_entity.id
_entity.type
_entity.pdbx_description
1 polymer ?
#
loop_
_entity_poly.entity_id
_entity_poly.type
_entity_poly.pdbx_seq_one_letter_code
_entity_poly.pdbx_strand_id
1 'polypeptide(L)'
;MRVFIVNLKESTDRRQHMIEEMKKTNLQYEFFDAVNGKDIKNIEEVYDKESAIKEYGRELKLGEIGCAMSHLLIFKKMIEEDIEQALIFEDDIIISNDFNKVFSEILKLDNNGIILLGQSDKKLKTKIYFQNIAQHYKLKKIFNSGYGTYGYIICKKTAEKIYTQSFPIIRPIDQWGKWWKIINISVVIPNVINCQDEIASIIDKTENRARNFRNESYCLLYVFFRKTYSLFKIIFWCFRDFFYIFLP
;
A
#
# COMPACT_ATOMS: atom_id res chain seq x y z
N MET A 1 -14.21 -0.24 -18.49
CA MET A 1 -13.07 -0.64 -17.64
C MET A 1 -13.27 -2.08 -17.21
N ARG A 2 -12.24 -2.93 -17.30
CA ARG A 2 -12.30 -4.31 -16.77
C ARG A 2 -11.90 -4.35 -15.30
N VAL A 3 -12.42 -5.32 -14.56
CA VAL A 3 -12.13 -5.51 -13.13
C VAL A 3 -11.57 -6.91 -12.93
N PHE A 4 -10.32 -6.98 -12.47
CA PHE A 4 -9.63 -8.23 -12.20
C PHE A 4 -9.47 -8.44 -10.70
N ILE A 5 -9.69 -9.67 -10.24
CA ILE A 5 -9.34 -10.11 -8.89
C ILE A 5 -8.23 -11.14 -9.01
N VAL A 6 -7.04 -10.80 -8.54
CA VAL A 6 -5.88 -11.67 -8.51
C VAL A 6 -6.06 -12.66 -7.37
N ASN A 7 -6.16 -13.95 -7.71
CA ASN A 7 -6.38 -15.00 -6.74
C ASN A 7 -5.68 -16.28 -7.21
N LEU A 8 -4.99 -16.95 -6.29
CA LEU A 8 -4.48 -18.30 -6.56
C LEU A 8 -5.66 -19.26 -6.69
N LYS A 9 -5.66 -20.10 -7.72
CA LYS A 9 -6.79 -21.00 -8.04
C LYS A 9 -7.10 -21.97 -6.89
N GLU A 10 -6.08 -22.38 -6.17
CA GLU A 10 -6.17 -23.24 -4.99
C GLU A 10 -6.66 -22.52 -3.73
N SER A 11 -6.61 -21.19 -3.68
CA SER A 11 -7.03 -20.37 -2.54
C SER A 11 -8.54 -20.13 -2.54
N THR A 12 -9.32 -21.22 -2.43
CA THR A 12 -10.79 -21.19 -2.50
C THR A 12 -11.42 -20.34 -1.40
N ASP A 13 -10.83 -20.31 -0.20
CA ASP A 13 -11.35 -19.52 0.92
C ASP A 13 -11.22 -18.02 0.65
N ARG A 14 -10.07 -17.58 0.11
CA ARG A 14 -9.85 -16.19 -0.30
C ARG A 14 -10.74 -15.79 -1.48
N ARG A 15 -10.96 -16.73 -2.40
CA ARG A 15 -11.91 -16.56 -3.51
C ARG A 15 -13.32 -16.32 -3.01
N GLN A 16 -13.78 -17.12 -2.05
CA GLN A 16 -15.10 -16.96 -1.44
C GLN A 16 -15.20 -15.64 -0.67
N HIS A 17 -14.16 -15.28 0.09
CA HIS A 17 -14.05 -13.98 0.76
C HIS A 17 -14.23 -12.83 -0.24
N MET A 18 -13.51 -12.84 -1.36
CA MET A 18 -13.67 -11.82 -2.39
C MET A 18 -15.06 -11.81 -3.04
N ILE A 19 -15.71 -12.97 -3.23
CA ILE A 19 -17.10 -13.01 -3.69
C ILE A 19 -18.01 -12.25 -2.72
N GLU A 20 -17.83 -12.42 -1.40
CA GLU A 20 -18.61 -11.70 -0.40
C GLU A 20 -18.28 -10.19 -0.37
N GLU A 21 -17.00 -9.81 -0.46
CA GLU A 21 -16.59 -8.40 -0.52
C GLU A 21 -17.15 -7.71 -1.77
N MET A 22 -17.15 -8.38 -2.92
CA MET A 22 -17.64 -7.82 -4.18
C MET A 22 -19.15 -7.58 -4.18
N LYS A 23 -19.94 -8.27 -3.33
CA LYS A 23 -21.38 -7.97 -3.13
C LYS A 23 -21.62 -6.56 -2.58
N LYS A 24 -20.61 -5.94 -1.95
CA LYS A 24 -20.68 -4.54 -1.50
C LYS A 24 -20.53 -3.55 -2.66
N THR A 25 -20.11 -4.03 -3.83
CA THR A 25 -19.86 -3.23 -5.03
C THR A 25 -20.90 -3.51 -6.12
N ASN A 26 -21.06 -2.57 -7.04
CA ASN A 26 -21.89 -2.77 -8.23
C ASN A 26 -21.07 -3.19 -9.46
N LEU A 27 -19.91 -3.82 -9.24
CA LEU A 27 -18.95 -4.11 -10.29
C LEU A 27 -19.14 -5.51 -10.85
N GLN A 28 -19.07 -5.62 -12.18
CA GLN A 28 -18.78 -6.89 -12.82
C GLN A 28 -17.28 -7.12 -12.78
N TYR A 29 -16.88 -8.34 -12.44
CA TYR A 29 -15.48 -8.70 -12.25
C TYR A 29 -15.20 -10.10 -12.77
N GLU A 30 -13.93 -10.35 -13.03
CA GLU A 30 -13.40 -11.68 -13.34
C GLU A 30 -12.25 -12.02 -12.40
N PHE A 31 -12.12 -13.30 -12.09
CA PHE A 31 -10.94 -13.79 -11.39
C PHE A 31 -9.81 -13.97 -12.41
N PHE A 32 -8.64 -13.49 -12.06
CA PHE A 32 -7.40 -13.76 -12.76
C PHE A 32 -6.63 -14.81 -11.96
N ASP A 33 -6.38 -15.96 -12.58
CA ASP A 33 -5.60 -17.04 -11.97
C ASP A 33 -4.17 -16.54 -11.71
N ALA A 34 -3.86 -16.29 -10.45
CA ALA A 34 -2.58 -15.79 -10.02
C ALA A 34 -1.48 -16.85 -10.22
N VAL A 35 -0.25 -16.38 -10.40
CA VAL A 35 0.93 -17.22 -10.53
C VAL A 35 1.45 -17.56 -9.15
N ASN A 36 1.41 -18.85 -8.80
CA ASN A 36 2.12 -19.35 -7.63
C ASN A 36 3.62 -19.41 -7.95
N GLY A 37 4.44 -18.61 -7.27
CA GLY A 37 5.89 -18.59 -7.52
C GLY A 37 6.59 -19.93 -7.30
N LYS A 38 5.98 -20.85 -6.54
CA LYS A 38 6.49 -22.21 -6.35
C LYS A 38 6.36 -23.10 -7.58
N ASP A 39 5.43 -22.77 -8.48
CA ASP A 39 5.12 -23.57 -9.67
C ASP A 39 5.90 -23.12 -10.91
N ILE A 40 6.70 -22.06 -10.79
CA ILE A 40 7.54 -21.53 -11.86
C ILE A 40 8.75 -22.45 -12.06
N LYS A 41 8.74 -23.24 -13.14
CA LYS A 41 9.82 -24.18 -13.48
C LYS A 41 11.12 -23.49 -13.91
N ASN A 42 11.02 -22.47 -14.76
CA ASN A 42 12.17 -21.75 -15.31
C ASN A 42 12.25 -20.34 -14.69
N ILE A 43 12.48 -20.28 -13.37
CA ILE A 43 12.45 -19.01 -12.63
C ILE A 43 13.44 -17.98 -13.16
N GLU A 44 14.61 -18.43 -13.64
CA GLU A 44 15.65 -17.56 -14.21
C GLU A 44 15.22 -16.84 -15.50
N GLU A 45 14.16 -17.31 -16.19
CA GLU A 45 13.62 -16.62 -17.38
C GLU A 45 12.76 -15.40 -17.01
N VAL A 46 12.25 -15.34 -15.77
CA VAL A 46 11.33 -14.30 -15.32
C VAL A 46 11.88 -13.47 -14.17
N TYR A 47 12.90 -13.97 -13.47
CA TYR A 47 13.51 -13.36 -12.29
C TYR A 47 15.03 -13.25 -12.49
N ASP A 48 15.56 -12.03 -12.46
CA ASP A 48 17.00 -11.78 -12.49
C ASP A 48 17.50 -11.63 -11.05
N LYS A 49 18.04 -12.74 -10.54
CA LYS A 49 18.56 -12.85 -9.16
C LYS A 49 19.75 -11.95 -8.91
N GLU A 50 20.69 -11.87 -9.86
CA GLU A 50 21.92 -11.09 -9.68
C GLU A 50 21.61 -9.60 -9.59
N SER A 51 20.78 -9.09 -10.51
CA SER A 51 20.34 -7.70 -10.49
C SER A 51 19.46 -7.39 -9.28
N ALA A 52 18.63 -8.35 -8.82
CA ALA A 52 17.86 -8.17 -7.58
C ALA A 52 18.78 -7.98 -6.36
N ILE A 53 19.82 -8.81 -6.20
CA ILE A 53 20.79 -8.66 -5.11
C ILE A 53 21.52 -7.32 -5.24
N LYS A 54 21.96 -6.96 -6.45
CA LYS A 54 22.74 -5.74 -6.69
C LYS A 54 21.94 -4.45 -6.52
N GLU A 55 20.72 -4.39 -7.05
CA GLU A 55 19.92 -3.17 -7.12
C GLU A 55 18.84 -3.06 -6.04
N TYR A 56 18.19 -4.17 -5.72
CA TYR A 56 17.17 -4.22 -4.68
C TYR A 56 17.76 -4.56 -3.30
N GLY A 57 18.91 -5.24 -3.27
CA GLY A 57 19.68 -5.51 -2.07
C GLY A 57 19.42 -6.89 -1.46
N ARG A 58 18.56 -7.70 -2.07
CA ARG A 58 18.27 -9.08 -1.65
C ARG A 58 17.59 -9.89 -2.74
N GLU A 59 17.59 -11.20 -2.55
CA GLU A 59 16.73 -12.10 -3.29
C GLU A 59 15.25 -11.86 -2.97
N LEU A 60 14.39 -12.07 -3.96
CA LEU A 60 12.95 -12.05 -3.78
C LEU A 60 12.48 -13.41 -3.28
N LYS A 61 11.45 -13.41 -2.43
CA LYS A 61 10.74 -14.62 -2.06
C LYS A 61 9.90 -15.08 -3.25
N LEU A 62 9.66 -16.39 -3.37
CA LEU A 62 8.80 -16.95 -4.42
C LEU A 62 7.41 -16.29 -4.48
N GLY A 63 6.81 -15.98 -3.32
CA GLY A 63 5.53 -15.27 -3.27
C GLY A 63 5.60 -13.85 -3.86
N GLU A 64 6.72 -13.14 -3.70
CA GLU A 64 6.91 -11.81 -4.29
C GLU A 64 7.07 -11.89 -5.81
N ILE A 65 7.74 -12.93 -6.30
CA ILE A 65 7.89 -13.21 -7.74
C ILE A 65 6.53 -13.59 -8.35
N GLY A 66 5.76 -14.44 -7.68
CA GLY A 66 4.41 -14.83 -8.11
C GLY A 66 3.43 -13.65 -8.16
N CYS A 67 3.42 -12.80 -7.13
CA CYS A 67 2.63 -11.56 -7.11
C CYS A 67 3.04 -10.63 -8.27
N ALA A 68 4.35 -10.38 -8.44
CA ALA A 68 4.85 -9.57 -9.54
C ALA A 68 4.43 -10.13 -10.91
N MET A 69 4.61 -11.43 -11.13
CA MET A 69 4.25 -12.08 -12.39
C MET A 69 2.75 -12.00 -12.66
N SER A 70 1.90 -12.18 -11.64
CA SER A 70 0.44 -12.09 -11.77
C SER A 70 0.00 -10.72 -12.29
N HIS A 71 0.53 -9.64 -11.71
CA HIS A 71 0.23 -8.28 -12.16
C HIS A 71 0.84 -7.97 -13.54
N LEU A 72 2.05 -8.41 -13.82
CA LEU A 72 2.68 -8.24 -15.13
C LEU A 72 1.91 -8.96 -16.24
N LEU A 73 1.34 -10.14 -15.97
CA LEU A 73 0.49 -10.85 -16.92
C LEU A 73 -0.83 -10.12 -17.16
N ILE A 74 -1.42 -9.48 -16.14
CA ILE A 74 -2.59 -8.60 -16.35
C ILE A 74 -2.18 -7.41 -17.21
N PHE A 75 -1.04 -6.78 -16.96
CA PHE A 75 -0.55 -5.67 -17.80
C PHE A 75 -0.31 -6.10 -19.25
N LYS A 76 0.29 -7.27 -19.45
CA LYS A 76 0.46 -7.88 -20.77
C LYS A 76 -0.89 -8.10 -21.45
N LYS A 77 -1.86 -8.69 -20.74
CA LYS A 77 -3.23 -8.89 -21.22
C LYS A 77 -3.89 -7.56 -21.62
N MET A 78 -3.70 -6.51 -20.83
CA MET A 78 -4.21 -5.18 -21.17
C MET A 78 -3.62 -4.63 -22.47
N ILE A 79 -2.34 -4.87 -22.73
CA ILE A 79 -1.66 -4.45 -23.95
C ILE A 79 -2.17 -5.27 -25.15
N GLU A 80 -2.23 -6.60 -25.01
CA GLU A 80 -2.60 -7.53 -26.09
C GLU A 80 -4.08 -7.44 -26.46
N GLU A 81 -4.97 -7.20 -25.49
CA GLU A 81 -6.43 -7.13 -25.68
C GLU A 81 -6.96 -5.69 -25.75
N ASP A 82 -6.08 -4.70 -25.86
CA ASP A 82 -6.43 -3.27 -25.97
C ASP A 82 -7.32 -2.76 -24.82
N ILE A 83 -7.10 -3.26 -23.60
CA ILE A 83 -7.88 -2.88 -22.41
C ILE A 83 -7.39 -1.52 -21.90
N GLU A 84 -8.10 -0.46 -22.27
CA GLU A 84 -7.66 0.91 -21.99
C GLU A 84 -7.49 1.24 -20.49
N GLN A 85 -8.30 0.61 -19.65
CA GLN A 85 -8.26 0.79 -18.21
C GLN A 85 -8.70 -0.47 -17.48
N ALA A 86 -8.03 -0.77 -16.37
CA ALA A 86 -8.36 -1.86 -15.47
C ALA A 86 -8.40 -1.39 -14.00
N LEU A 87 -9.30 -1.97 -13.24
CA LEU A 87 -9.30 -2.01 -11.78
C LEU A 87 -8.81 -3.39 -11.36
N ILE A 88 -7.78 -3.45 -10.52
CA ILE A 88 -7.18 -4.70 -10.08
C ILE A 88 -7.29 -4.76 -8.56
N PHE A 89 -7.74 -5.89 -8.05
CA PHE A 89 -7.81 -6.22 -6.62
C PHE A 89 -6.97 -7.47 -6.32
N GLU A 90 -6.32 -7.50 -5.16
CA GLU A 90 -5.82 -8.73 -4.52
C GLU A 90 -6.94 -9.48 -3.80
N ASP A 91 -6.70 -10.74 -3.42
CA ASP A 91 -7.71 -11.61 -2.82
C ASP A 91 -7.88 -11.50 -1.29
N ASP A 92 -7.05 -10.71 -0.62
CA ASP A 92 -7.04 -10.54 0.84
C ASP A 92 -7.42 -9.13 1.28
N ILE A 93 -8.26 -8.46 0.48
CA ILE A 93 -8.73 -7.11 0.74
C ILE A 93 -10.09 -7.05 1.43
N ILE A 94 -10.37 -5.93 2.08
CA ILE A 94 -11.67 -5.53 2.60
C ILE A 94 -12.06 -4.21 1.94
N ILE A 95 -13.26 -4.19 1.36
CA ILE A 95 -13.82 -3.05 0.63
C ILE A 95 -14.68 -2.22 1.58
N SER A 96 -14.40 -0.91 1.64
CA SER A 96 -15.16 0.06 2.43
C SER A 96 -16.59 0.24 1.89
N ASN A 97 -17.55 0.50 2.79
CA ASN A 97 -18.93 0.83 2.42
C ASN A 97 -19.04 2.10 1.56
N ASP A 98 -18.06 2.99 1.60
CA ASP A 98 -18.01 4.20 0.77
C ASP A 98 -17.36 3.98 -0.60
N PHE A 99 -16.86 2.76 -0.90
CA PHE A 99 -16.15 2.44 -2.13
C PHE A 99 -16.91 2.91 -3.37
N ASN A 100 -18.19 2.54 -3.52
CA ASN A 100 -18.98 2.88 -4.72
C ASN A 100 -19.08 4.40 -4.93
N LYS A 101 -19.23 5.18 -3.85
CA LYS A 101 -19.32 6.65 -3.93
C LYS A 101 -17.99 7.23 -4.41
N VAL A 102 -16.90 6.84 -3.75
CA VAL A 102 -15.55 7.32 -4.09
C VAL A 102 -15.17 6.89 -5.52
N PHE A 103 -15.45 5.65 -5.87
CA PHE A 103 -15.16 5.09 -7.18
C PHE A 103 -15.93 5.80 -8.30
N SER A 104 -17.21 6.11 -8.11
CA SER A 104 -18.00 6.87 -9.11
C SER A 104 -17.43 8.25 -9.42
N GLU A 105 -16.79 8.90 -8.43
CA GLU A 105 -16.14 10.20 -8.62
C GLU A 105 -14.77 10.04 -9.30
N ILE A 106 -14.04 8.97 -8.99
CA ILE A 106 -12.78 8.64 -9.67
C ILE A 106 -13.00 8.36 -11.16
N LEU A 107 -14.10 7.70 -11.53
CA LEU A 107 -14.43 7.42 -12.93
C LEU A 107 -14.65 8.67 -13.79
N LYS A 108 -14.93 9.83 -13.17
CA LYS A 108 -15.08 11.11 -13.88
C LYS A 108 -13.74 11.78 -14.18
N LEU A 109 -12.65 11.28 -13.61
CA LEU A 109 -11.31 11.84 -13.78
C LEU A 109 -10.66 11.31 -15.05
N ASP A 110 -9.93 12.18 -15.73
CA ASP A 110 -8.98 11.76 -16.75
C ASP A 110 -7.75 11.12 -16.08
N ASN A 111 -7.80 9.81 -15.88
CA ASN A 111 -6.72 9.05 -15.24
C ASN A 111 -5.65 8.65 -16.25
N ASN A 112 -4.55 9.39 -16.26
CA ASN A 112 -3.36 9.10 -17.07
C ASN A 112 -2.23 8.39 -16.30
N GLY A 113 -2.56 7.68 -15.23
CA GLY A 113 -1.60 7.06 -14.33
C GLY A 113 -2.17 5.86 -13.58
N ILE A 114 -1.69 5.69 -12.35
CA ILE A 114 -2.22 4.73 -11.39
C ILE A 114 -2.88 5.45 -10.22
N ILE A 115 -4.03 4.94 -9.76
CA ILE A 115 -4.73 5.40 -8.58
C ILE A 115 -4.81 4.25 -7.58
N LEU A 116 -4.06 4.37 -6.49
CA LEU A 116 -4.09 3.42 -5.38
C LEU A 116 -5.34 3.67 -4.54
N LEU A 117 -6.16 2.64 -4.35
CA LEU A 117 -7.37 2.67 -3.55
C LEU A 117 -7.12 2.15 -2.11
N GLY A 118 -5.99 1.48 -1.91
CA GLY A 118 -5.45 1.03 -0.63
C GLY A 118 -3.92 0.96 -0.69
N GLN A 119 -3.26 1.20 0.44
CA GLN A 119 -1.80 1.10 0.59
C GLN A 119 -1.39 1.07 2.08
N SER A 120 -0.21 0.54 2.38
CA SER A 120 0.29 0.34 3.76
C SER A 120 1.48 1.20 4.20
N ASP A 121 1.94 2.13 3.37
CA ASP A 121 3.09 2.98 3.69
C ASP A 121 2.77 3.94 4.84
N LYS A 122 3.40 3.69 5.99
CA LYS A 122 3.31 4.55 7.19
C LYS A 122 3.97 5.91 7.01
N LYS A 123 4.85 6.05 6.01
CA LYS A 123 5.62 7.28 5.70
C LYS A 123 5.27 7.80 4.30
N LEU A 124 3.99 7.71 3.93
CA LEU A 124 3.48 8.16 2.64
C LEU A 124 3.85 9.63 2.35
N LYS A 125 4.54 9.87 1.23
CA LYS A 125 4.99 11.21 0.82
C LYS A 125 4.05 11.75 -0.24
N THR A 126 3.13 12.61 0.21
CA THR A 126 2.11 13.21 -0.65
C THR A 126 2.49 14.63 -1.05
N LYS A 127 2.07 15.07 -2.23
CA LYS A 127 2.03 16.51 -2.54
C LYS A 127 1.05 17.24 -1.61
N ILE A 128 1.29 18.53 -1.40
CA ILE A 128 0.44 19.40 -0.57
C ILE A 128 -0.95 19.55 -1.21
N TYR A 129 -0.99 19.76 -2.52
CA TYR A 129 -2.22 19.87 -3.29
C TYR A 129 -2.95 18.53 -3.42
N PHE A 130 -4.27 18.57 -3.30
CA PHE A 130 -5.16 17.42 -3.41
C PHE A 130 -6.46 17.81 -4.09
N GLN A 131 -7.14 16.82 -4.66
CA GLN A 131 -8.50 16.95 -5.17
C GLN A 131 -9.48 16.30 -4.19
N ASN A 132 -10.59 16.97 -3.88
CA ASN A 132 -11.68 16.34 -3.14
C ASN A 132 -12.44 15.40 -4.09
N ILE A 133 -12.65 14.17 -3.65
CA ILE A 133 -13.34 13.15 -4.46
C ILE A 133 -14.76 12.97 -3.94
N ALA A 134 -14.92 12.60 -2.68
CA ALA A 134 -16.23 12.44 -2.06
C ALA A 134 -16.13 12.68 -0.55
N GLN A 135 -17.02 13.50 0.02
CA GLN A 135 -17.04 13.80 1.45
C GLN A 135 -15.65 14.21 2.00
N HIS A 136 -15.04 13.35 2.82
CA HIS A 136 -13.73 13.54 3.43
C HIS A 136 -12.57 12.86 2.66
N TYR A 137 -12.88 12.15 1.57
CA TYR A 137 -11.90 11.47 0.71
C TYR A 137 -11.20 12.45 -0.23
N LYS A 138 -9.87 12.33 -0.26
CA LYS A 138 -8.96 13.16 -1.05
C LYS A 138 -8.15 12.28 -1.99
N LEU A 139 -7.99 12.72 -3.22
CA LEU A 139 -7.00 12.17 -4.14
C LEU A 139 -5.72 12.99 -4.04
N LYS A 140 -4.62 12.33 -3.67
CA LYS A 140 -3.31 12.97 -3.55
C LYS A 140 -2.32 12.32 -4.50
N LYS A 141 -1.47 13.12 -5.14
CA LYS A 141 -0.29 12.60 -5.84
C LYS A 141 0.80 12.24 -4.83
N ILE A 142 1.47 11.12 -5.04
CA ILE A 142 2.59 10.67 -4.20
C ILE A 142 3.90 10.63 -4.98
N PHE A 143 5.01 10.66 -4.27
CA PHE A 143 6.34 10.50 -4.82
C PHE A 143 7.18 9.58 -3.93
N ASN A 144 7.95 8.67 -4.53
CA ASN A 144 8.89 7.80 -3.82
C ASN A 144 8.35 7.19 -2.50
N SER A 145 7.10 6.70 -2.55
CA SER A 145 6.34 6.11 -1.45
C SER A 145 5.14 5.32 -1.99
N GLY A 146 4.44 4.62 -1.10
CA GLY A 146 3.30 3.76 -1.42
C GLY A 146 3.71 2.30 -1.53
N TYR A 147 3.04 1.45 -0.75
CA TYR A 147 3.28 0.00 -0.69
C TYR A 147 1.99 -0.81 -0.81
N GLY A 148 2.12 -1.97 -1.45
CA GLY A 148 1.08 -2.98 -1.58
C GLY A 148 0.22 -2.83 -2.81
N THR A 149 -0.18 -3.96 -3.39
CA THR A 149 -1.02 -4.08 -4.57
C THR A 149 -2.52 -4.09 -4.27
N TYR A 150 -2.93 -4.26 -3.00
CA TYR A 150 -4.29 -4.09 -2.44
C TYR A 150 -5.39 -3.98 -3.50
N GLY A 151 -5.74 -2.75 -3.89
CA GLY A 151 -6.44 -2.51 -5.13
C GLY A 151 -6.09 -1.16 -5.73
N TYR A 152 -6.08 -1.10 -7.05
CA TYR A 152 -5.70 0.09 -7.80
C TYR A 152 -6.32 0.12 -9.20
N ILE A 153 -6.43 1.34 -9.74
CA ILE A 153 -6.85 1.58 -11.11
C ILE A 153 -5.63 1.96 -11.93
N ILE A 154 -5.46 1.35 -13.10
CA ILE A 154 -4.35 1.60 -14.01
C ILE A 154 -4.85 1.73 -15.45
N CYS A 155 -4.27 2.66 -16.21
CA CYS A 155 -4.51 2.75 -17.65
C CYS A 155 -3.47 1.96 -18.46
N LYS A 156 -3.83 1.54 -19.68
CA LYS A 156 -2.99 0.72 -20.58
C LYS A 156 -1.59 1.29 -20.78
N LYS A 157 -1.49 2.61 -21.06
CA LYS A 157 -0.22 3.31 -21.23
C LYS A 157 0.69 3.23 -19.99
N THR A 158 0.10 3.22 -18.80
CA THR A 158 0.85 3.07 -17.54
C THR A 158 1.26 1.61 -17.34
N ALA A 159 0.36 0.67 -17.62
CA ALA A 159 0.62 -0.76 -17.56
C ALA A 159 1.79 -1.16 -18.49
N GLU A 160 1.83 -0.64 -19.72
CA GLU A 160 2.92 -0.84 -20.69
C GLU A 160 4.27 -0.33 -20.17
N LYS A 161 4.31 0.89 -19.61
CA LYS A 161 5.53 1.45 -19.01
C LYS A 161 6.05 0.63 -17.84
N ILE A 162 5.16 0.14 -16.97
CA ILE A 162 5.56 -0.68 -15.83
C ILE A 162 6.02 -2.04 -16.33
N TYR A 163 5.28 -2.67 -17.25
CA TYR A 163 5.59 -3.98 -17.82
C TYR A 163 7.00 -4.00 -18.46
N THR A 164 7.27 -3.04 -19.34
CA THR A 164 8.56 -2.92 -20.05
C THR A 164 9.77 -2.67 -19.15
N GLN A 165 9.57 -2.04 -17.97
CA GLN A 165 10.65 -1.74 -17.03
C GLN A 165 10.79 -2.75 -15.88
N SER A 166 9.83 -3.67 -15.74
CA SER A 166 9.78 -4.60 -14.61
C SER A 166 10.04 -6.04 -15.03
N PHE A 167 10.28 -6.29 -16.32
CA PHE A 167 10.65 -7.60 -16.86
C PHE A 167 12.09 -7.57 -17.42
N PRO A 168 13.01 -8.46 -16.98
CA PRO A 168 12.82 -9.47 -15.94
C PRO A 168 12.60 -8.86 -14.54
N ILE A 169 11.96 -9.62 -13.64
CA ILE A 169 11.64 -9.17 -12.29
C ILE A 169 12.94 -9.05 -11.49
N ILE A 170 13.18 -7.88 -10.91
CA ILE A 170 14.32 -7.62 -9.99
C ILE A 170 13.89 -7.07 -8.64
N ARG A 171 12.60 -6.77 -8.47
CA ARG A 171 12.02 -6.17 -7.27
C ARG A 171 10.53 -6.49 -7.14
N PRO A 172 9.98 -6.49 -5.92
CA PRO A 172 8.55 -6.63 -5.71
C PRO A 172 7.76 -5.55 -6.46
N ILE A 173 6.64 -5.94 -7.09
CA ILE A 173 5.79 -5.04 -7.87
C ILE A 173 5.01 -4.06 -6.97
N ASP A 174 4.89 -4.39 -5.70
CA ASP A 174 4.10 -3.67 -4.70
C ASP A 174 4.79 -2.40 -4.16
N GLN A 175 5.97 -2.04 -4.67
CA GLN A 175 6.73 -0.85 -4.25
C GLN A 175 6.54 0.31 -5.23
N TRP A 176 5.34 0.88 -5.25
CA TRP A 176 4.92 1.94 -6.18
C TRP A 176 5.88 3.12 -6.28
N GLY A 177 6.55 3.43 -5.16
CA GLY A 177 7.55 4.46 -5.07
C GLY A 177 8.70 4.35 -6.07
N LYS A 178 8.90 3.24 -6.79
CA LYS A 178 9.94 3.11 -7.83
C LYS A 178 9.56 3.80 -9.15
N TRP A 179 8.28 3.84 -9.50
CA TRP A 179 7.83 4.38 -10.79
C TRP A 179 7.45 5.87 -10.74
N TRP A 180 7.57 6.54 -9.59
CA TRP A 180 7.11 7.93 -9.41
C TRP A 180 7.70 8.97 -10.38
N LYS A 181 8.86 8.68 -10.99
CA LYS A 181 9.50 9.56 -12.00
C LYS A 181 8.96 9.35 -13.41
N ILE A 182 8.33 8.21 -13.69
CA ILE A 182 7.94 7.79 -15.05
C ILE A 182 6.42 7.78 -15.27
N ILE A 183 5.65 7.68 -14.18
CA ILE A 183 4.19 7.64 -14.17
C ILE A 183 3.62 8.56 -13.09
N ASN A 184 2.38 9.01 -13.29
CA ASN A 184 1.61 9.67 -12.25
C ASN A 184 1.06 8.61 -11.28
N ILE A 185 1.37 8.76 -9.99
CA ILE A 185 0.85 7.90 -8.93
C ILE A 185 0.01 8.75 -8.01
N SER A 186 -1.28 8.40 -7.91
CA SER A 186 -2.21 9.03 -6.98
C SER A 186 -2.73 8.00 -5.99
N VAL A 187 -3.20 8.46 -4.84
CA VAL A 187 -3.75 7.63 -3.78
C VAL A 187 -4.99 8.28 -3.19
N VAL A 188 -5.99 7.45 -2.89
CA VAL A 188 -7.19 7.85 -2.17
C VAL A 188 -6.90 7.83 -0.68
N ILE A 189 -7.18 8.94 0.01
CA ILE A 189 -6.99 9.09 1.46
C ILE A 189 -8.31 9.56 2.09
N PRO A 190 -8.86 8.86 3.09
CA PRO A 190 -8.39 7.57 3.62
C PRO A 190 -8.55 6.42 2.60
N ASN A 191 -7.89 5.28 2.84
CA ASN A 191 -8.01 4.11 2.00
C ASN A 191 -9.47 3.64 1.91
N VAL A 192 -9.95 3.30 0.71
CA VAL A 192 -11.25 2.64 0.51
C VAL A 192 -11.11 1.12 0.38
N ILE A 193 -9.87 0.63 0.31
CA ILE A 193 -9.50 -0.77 0.31
C ILE A 193 -8.41 -0.97 1.37
N ASN A 194 -8.58 -1.97 2.22
CA ASN A 194 -7.60 -2.33 3.25
C ASN A 194 -7.27 -3.81 3.14
N CYS A 195 -6.12 -4.26 3.65
CA CYS A 195 -5.81 -5.69 3.73
C CYS A 195 -6.42 -6.21 5.03
N GLN A 196 -6.91 -7.46 4.98
CA GLN A 196 -7.51 -8.13 6.11
C GLN A 196 -6.57 -8.17 7.33
N ASP A 197 -5.27 -8.43 7.11
CA ASP A 197 -4.26 -8.52 8.17
C ASP A 197 -3.99 -7.17 8.85
N GLU A 198 -4.09 -6.06 8.11
CA GLU A 198 -3.92 -4.74 8.71
C GLU A 198 -5.06 -4.40 9.66
N ILE A 199 -6.30 -4.74 9.29
CA ILE A 199 -7.49 -4.52 10.13
C ILE A 199 -7.43 -5.42 11.35
N ALA A 200 -7.08 -6.71 11.22
CA ALA A 200 -6.88 -7.60 12.35
C ALA A 200 -5.84 -7.01 13.33
N SER A 201 -4.73 -6.48 12.81
CA SER A 201 -3.71 -5.84 13.64
C SER A 201 -4.18 -4.55 14.32
N ILE A 202 -5.12 -3.80 13.71
CA ILE A 202 -5.73 -2.62 14.31
C ILE A 202 -6.70 -3.04 15.40
N ILE A 203 -7.58 -4.00 15.10
CA ILE A 203 -8.56 -4.57 16.05
C ILE A 203 -7.82 -5.12 17.27
N ASP A 204 -6.82 -5.96 17.08
CA ASP A 204 -5.98 -6.50 18.15
C ASP A 204 -5.32 -5.39 18.98
N LYS A 205 -4.85 -4.31 18.34
CA LYS A 205 -4.28 -3.16 19.07
C LYS A 205 -5.36 -2.38 19.84
N THR A 206 -6.56 -2.22 19.29
CA THR A 206 -7.68 -1.58 19.98
C THR A 206 -8.23 -2.45 21.11
N GLU A 207 -8.30 -3.76 20.96
CA GLU A 207 -8.70 -4.69 22.02
C GLU A 207 -7.65 -4.76 23.13
N ASN A 208 -6.35 -4.79 22.78
CA ASN A 208 -5.28 -4.72 23.76
C ASN A 208 -5.23 -3.35 24.47
N ARG A 209 -5.55 -2.25 23.78
CA ARG A 209 -5.77 -0.94 24.42
C ARG A 209 -6.99 -0.95 25.33
N ALA A 210 -8.12 -1.49 24.90
CA ALA A 210 -9.35 -1.57 25.69
C ALA A 210 -9.18 -2.44 26.95
N ARG A 211 -8.39 -3.53 26.88
CA ARG A 211 -7.98 -4.31 28.06
C ARG A 211 -7.08 -3.53 29.00
N ASN A 212 -6.16 -2.73 28.48
CA ASN A 212 -5.30 -1.86 29.31
C ASN A 212 -6.06 -0.67 29.93
N PHE A 213 -7.16 -0.23 29.33
CA PHE A 213 -8.02 0.84 29.89
C PHE A 213 -8.78 0.42 31.17
N ARG A 214 -8.88 -0.89 31.49
CA ARG A 214 -9.43 -1.34 32.79
C ARG A 214 -8.43 -1.33 33.94
N ASN A 215 -7.14 -1.08 33.68
CA ASN A 215 -6.08 -1.11 34.71
C ASN A 215 -5.30 0.21 34.87
N GLU A 216 -5.68 1.29 34.19
CA GLU A 216 -4.99 2.60 34.31
C GLU A 216 -5.70 3.59 35.24
N SER A 217 -5.84 3.23 36.52
CA SER A 217 -5.92 4.24 37.61
C SER A 217 -4.53 4.64 38.13
N TYR A 218 -3.45 4.05 37.59
CA TYR A 218 -2.08 4.26 38.09
C TYR A 218 -1.13 5.02 37.15
N CYS A 219 -1.55 5.35 35.90
CA CYS A 219 -0.65 5.94 34.89
C CYS A 219 -0.64 7.49 34.86
N LEU A 220 -1.67 8.15 35.39
CA LEU A 220 -1.76 9.62 35.43
C LEU A 220 -0.79 10.28 36.43
N LEU A 221 -0.37 9.56 37.48
CA LEU A 221 0.66 10.03 38.42
C LEU A 221 2.08 9.95 37.83
N TYR A 222 2.34 9.02 36.91
CA TYR A 222 3.69 8.81 36.34
C TYR A 222 4.04 9.83 35.25
N VAL A 223 3.04 10.32 34.49
CA VAL A 223 3.23 11.36 33.46
C VAL A 223 3.50 12.73 34.10
N PHE A 224 2.96 13.01 35.28
CA PHE A 224 3.21 14.27 36.00
C PHE A 224 4.65 14.38 36.52
N PHE A 225 5.27 13.29 36.99
CA PHE A 225 6.65 13.29 37.50
C PHE A 225 7.73 13.36 36.42
N ARG A 226 7.44 12.97 35.17
CA ARG A 226 8.46 12.94 34.10
C ARG A 226 8.68 14.29 33.40
N LYS A 227 7.69 15.19 33.44
CA LYS A 227 7.80 16.54 32.86
C LYS A 227 8.62 17.51 33.72
N THR A 228 8.67 17.34 35.04
CA THR A 228 9.46 18.20 35.93
C THR A 228 10.96 17.87 35.87
N TYR A 229 11.33 16.59 35.65
CA TYR A 229 12.73 16.17 35.58
C TYR A 229 13.48 16.69 34.33
N SER A 230 12.77 16.85 33.20
CA SER A 230 13.37 17.40 31.97
C SER A 230 13.66 18.90 32.06
N LEU A 231 12.83 19.65 32.78
CA LEU A 231 13.02 21.09 33.01
C LEU A 231 14.21 21.34 33.95
N PHE A 232 14.37 20.54 35.01
CA PHE A 232 15.52 20.66 35.92
C PHE A 232 16.86 20.32 35.25
N LYS A 233 16.88 19.40 34.27
CA LYS A 233 18.10 19.06 33.53
C LYS A 233 18.57 20.18 32.60
N ILE A 234 17.65 20.92 31.99
CA ILE A 234 17.98 22.06 31.13
C ILE A 234 18.48 23.24 31.98
N ILE A 235 17.82 23.51 33.10
CA ILE A 235 18.25 24.55 34.05
C ILE A 235 19.65 24.23 34.60
N PHE A 236 19.92 22.99 35.01
CA PHE A 236 21.23 22.58 35.53
C PHE A 236 22.36 22.76 34.49
N TRP A 237 22.10 22.49 33.21
CA TRP A 237 23.10 22.67 32.15
C TRP A 237 23.31 24.13 31.76
N CYS A 238 22.25 24.95 31.73
CA CYS A 238 22.39 26.38 31.47
C CYS A 238 23.16 27.13 32.57
N PHE A 239 23.10 26.66 33.83
CA PHE A 239 23.85 27.26 34.94
C PHE A 239 25.29 26.72 35.05
N ARG A 240 25.61 25.54 34.52
CA ARG A 240 26.96 24.98 34.60
C ARG A 240 27.99 25.83 33.83
N ASP A 241 27.60 26.35 32.67
CA ASP A 241 28.52 27.13 31.82
C ASP A 241 28.69 28.59 32.31
N PHE A 242 27.81 29.06 33.21
CA PHE A 242 27.90 30.38 33.83
C PHE A 242 28.95 30.43 34.97
N PHE A 243 29.23 29.31 35.62
CA PHE A 243 30.18 29.23 36.75
C PHE A 243 31.65 29.02 36.34
N TYR A 244 31.95 28.72 35.08
CA TYR A 244 33.33 28.51 34.59
C TYR A 244 34.00 29.76 34.01
N ILE A 245 33.31 30.91 33.94
CA ILE A 245 33.85 32.16 33.40
C ILE A 245 34.30 33.14 34.52
N PHE A 246 33.97 32.88 35.79
CA PHE A 246 34.15 33.84 36.90
C PHE A 246 34.78 33.27 38.18
N LEU A 247 35.74 32.34 38.07
CA LEU A 247 36.63 32.02 39.19
C LEU A 247 38.09 31.94 38.68
N PRO A 248 39.04 32.55 39.40
CA PRO A 248 40.35 32.99 38.90
C PRO A 248 41.33 31.87 38.55
#